data_AF-L7LNG3-F1
#
_entry.id   AF-L7LNG3-F1
#
_cell.length_a   1.000
_cell.length_b   1.000
_cell.length_c   1.000
_cell.angle_alpha   90.00
_cell.angle_beta   90.00
_cell.angle_gamma   90.00
#
_symmetry.space_group_name_H-M   'P 1'
#
loop_
_entity.id
_entity.type
_entity.pdbx_description
1 polymer ?
#
loop_
_entity_poly.entity_id
_entity_poly.type
_entity_poly.pdbx_seq_one_letter_code
_entity_poly.pdbx_strand_id
1 'polypeptide(L)'
;AAIGPAERSRGAAAPGSRLTLSAVVAASGVQFVMIVAVSVDLLLSRSVLTAGDAGVYALGAVATKAAFWLPQAIGVVVYPRLADPVRSAAALRGAVGVLALTGLVTTLIAAVGGGLVPVVISDDYRPVAGLMWLFALTGALLAVLQLMLLTAIARDRARGAIPALVVLVVEVSVILTAVDSVAGLVAVAAGAAACAVAATGAWLTAS
;
A
#
# COMPACT_ATOMS: atom_id res chain seq x y z
N ALA A 1 -1.68 -40.63 54.65
CA ALA A 1 -1.59 -41.05 53.25
C ALA A 1 -2.97 -40.96 52.61
N ALA A 2 -3.10 -40.16 51.54
CA ALA A 2 -4.06 -40.24 50.42
C ALA A 2 -4.36 -38.83 49.89
N ILE A 3 -3.39 -38.27 49.16
CA ILE A 3 -3.58 -37.07 48.33
C ILE A 3 -4.28 -37.55 47.05
N GLY A 4 -5.49 -37.07 46.80
CA GLY A 4 -6.25 -37.37 45.58
C GLY A 4 -5.50 -36.90 44.33
N PRO A 5 -5.65 -37.59 43.18
CA PRO A 5 -4.82 -37.32 42.01
C PRO A 5 -5.15 -35.93 41.47
N ALA A 6 -4.13 -35.08 41.44
CA ALA A 6 -4.15 -33.79 40.79
C ALA A 6 -4.65 -33.95 39.35
N GLU A 7 -5.75 -33.27 39.04
CA GLU A 7 -6.13 -32.96 37.67
C GLU A 7 -4.96 -32.21 37.04
N ARG A 8 -4.12 -32.95 36.30
CA ARG A 8 -3.22 -32.34 35.33
C ARG A 8 -4.11 -31.73 34.26
N SER A 9 -4.43 -30.46 34.44
CA SER A 9 -4.75 -29.56 33.34
C SER A 9 -3.59 -29.65 32.35
N ARG A 10 -3.68 -30.58 31.40
CA ARG A 10 -2.92 -30.55 30.17
C ARG A 10 -3.37 -29.27 29.49
N GLY A 11 -2.66 -28.18 29.79
CA GLY A 11 -2.54 -27.07 28.86
C GLY A 11 -2.02 -27.70 27.58
N ALA A 12 -2.94 -28.02 26.68
CA ALA A 12 -2.62 -28.32 25.31
C ALA A 12 -1.99 -27.04 24.78
N ALA A 13 -0.66 -26.99 24.82
CA ALA A 13 0.11 -25.99 24.13
C ALA A 13 -0.47 -25.91 22.71
N ALA A 14 -0.98 -24.73 22.36
CA ALA A 14 -1.42 -24.44 21.01
C ALA A 14 -0.31 -24.94 20.06
N PRO A 15 -0.61 -25.68 18.98
CA PRO A 15 0.41 -26.16 18.09
C PRO A 15 1.16 -24.94 17.56
N GLY A 16 2.42 -24.78 17.97
CA GLY A 16 3.30 -23.78 17.40
C GLY A 16 3.36 -24.04 15.91
N SER A 17 2.76 -23.15 15.12
CA SER A 17 2.80 -23.21 13.67
C SER A 17 4.26 -23.26 13.26
N ARG A 18 4.73 -24.43 12.78
CA ARG A 18 6.08 -24.54 12.24
C ARG A 18 6.16 -23.56 11.08
N LEU A 19 6.93 -22.49 11.25
CA LEU A 19 7.22 -21.52 10.21
C LEU A 19 7.92 -22.27 9.07
N THR A 20 7.18 -22.54 8.00
CA THR A 20 7.71 -23.26 6.84
C THR A 20 8.53 -22.28 5.98
N LEU A 21 9.68 -22.72 5.46
CA LEU A 21 10.51 -21.93 4.54
C LEU A 21 9.70 -21.35 3.37
N SER A 22 8.72 -22.11 2.85
CA SER A 22 7.82 -21.66 1.79
C SER A 22 6.96 -20.46 2.18
N ALA A 23 6.49 -20.40 3.43
CA ALA A 23 5.71 -19.28 3.93
C ALA A 23 6.56 -18.01 4.02
N VAL A 24 7.82 -18.15 4.45
CA VAL A 24 8.79 -17.04 4.49
C VAL A 24 9.09 -16.54 3.07
N VAL A 25 9.40 -17.44 2.13
CA VAL A 25 9.67 -17.07 0.74
C VAL A 25 8.46 -16.38 0.11
N ALA A 26 7.25 -16.88 0.36
CA ALA A 26 6.04 -16.28 -0.18
C ALA A 26 5.76 -14.90 0.42
N ALA A 27 5.92 -14.73 1.73
CA ALA A 27 5.81 -13.43 2.40
C ALA A 27 6.87 -12.43 1.90
N SER A 28 8.11 -12.87 1.72
CA SER A 28 9.18 -12.06 1.13
C SER A 28 8.85 -11.66 -0.31
N GLY A 29 8.28 -12.56 -1.12
CA GLY A 29 7.83 -12.26 -2.47
C GLY A 29 6.72 -11.19 -2.50
N VAL A 30 5.76 -11.28 -1.57
CA VAL A 30 4.71 -10.26 -1.41
C VAL A 30 5.32 -8.90 -1.05
N GLN A 31 6.25 -8.85 -0.11
CA GLN A 31 6.92 -7.60 0.28
C GLN A 31 7.80 -7.05 -0.85
N PHE A 32 8.45 -7.92 -1.62
CA PHE A 32 9.20 -7.53 -2.81
C PHE A 32 8.30 -6.83 -3.83
N VAL A 33 7.14 -7.43 -4.17
CA VAL A 33 6.16 -6.82 -5.07
C VAL A 33 5.75 -5.43 -4.58
N MET A 34 5.49 -5.29 -3.28
CA MET A 34 5.11 -3.98 -2.72
C MET A 34 6.24 -2.95 -2.82
N ILE A 35 7.48 -3.33 -2.47
CA ILE A 35 8.64 -2.43 -2.54
C ILE A 35 8.83 -1.91 -3.97
N VAL A 36 8.69 -2.79 -4.95
CA VAL A 36 8.77 -2.41 -6.36
C VAL A 36 7.59 -1.52 -6.74
N ALA A 37 6.35 -1.88 -6.39
CA ALA A 37 5.16 -1.07 -6.71
C ALA A 37 5.23 0.36 -6.15
N VAL A 38 5.83 0.58 -4.98
CA VAL A 38 5.97 1.93 -4.38
C VAL A 38 7.12 2.75 -5.00
N SER A 39 8.02 2.10 -5.73
CA SER A 39 9.30 2.71 -6.15
C SER A 39 9.51 2.73 -7.66
N VAL A 40 8.85 1.86 -8.42
CA VAL A 40 9.17 1.59 -9.82
C VAL A 40 8.91 2.78 -10.71
N ASP A 41 7.82 3.51 -10.47
CA ASP A 41 7.45 4.73 -11.19
C ASP A 41 8.54 5.80 -11.07
N LEU A 42 9.04 6.02 -9.86
CA LEU A 42 10.11 6.96 -9.57
C LEU A 42 11.44 6.51 -10.17
N LEU A 43 11.74 5.21 -10.12
CA LEU A 43 12.96 4.67 -10.74
C LEU A 43 12.93 4.83 -12.26
N LEU A 44 11.78 4.56 -12.89
CA LEU A 44 11.59 4.69 -14.33
C LEU A 44 11.44 6.13 -14.81
N SER A 45 11.07 7.07 -13.92
CA SER A 45 10.96 8.50 -14.26
C SER A 45 12.23 9.04 -14.91
N ARG A 46 13.41 8.61 -14.45
CA ARG A 46 14.71 9.01 -15.03
C ARG A 46 15.00 8.46 -16.41
N SER A 47 14.38 7.33 -16.78
CA SER A 47 14.55 6.74 -18.11
C SER A 47 13.58 7.29 -19.14
N VAL A 48 12.40 7.76 -18.70
CA VAL A 48 11.32 8.17 -19.61
C VAL A 48 11.10 9.69 -19.65
N LEU A 49 11.60 10.43 -18.65
CA LEU A 49 11.45 11.90 -18.57
C LEU A 49 12.81 12.61 -18.69
N THR A 50 12.75 13.91 -18.98
CA THR A 50 13.91 14.79 -18.89
C THR A 50 14.41 14.90 -17.45
N ALA A 51 15.67 15.33 -17.25
CA ALA A 51 16.23 15.46 -15.90
C ALA A 51 15.45 16.45 -15.01
N GLY A 52 14.91 17.52 -15.59
CA GLY A 52 14.05 18.49 -14.90
C GLY A 52 12.71 17.86 -14.49
N ASP A 53 12.03 17.23 -15.44
CA ASP A 53 10.73 16.59 -15.22
C ASP A 53 10.81 15.42 -14.22
N ALA A 54 11.90 14.64 -14.26
CA ALA A 54 12.15 13.59 -13.27
C ALA A 54 12.34 14.17 -11.86
N GLY A 55 12.97 15.34 -11.73
CA GLY A 55 13.08 16.05 -10.45
C GLY A 55 11.72 16.55 -9.94
N VAL A 56 10.91 17.09 -10.85
CA VAL A 56 9.53 17.52 -10.57
C VAL A 56 8.65 16.32 -10.16
N TYR A 57 8.78 15.18 -10.85
CA TYR A 57 8.10 13.94 -10.50
C TYR A 57 8.55 13.41 -9.13
N ALA A 58 9.85 13.50 -8.82
CA ALA A 58 10.39 13.05 -7.54
C ALA A 58 9.77 13.80 -6.35
N LEU A 59 9.48 15.09 -6.50
CA LEU A 59 8.73 15.85 -5.48
C LEU A 59 7.33 15.26 -5.26
N GLY A 60 6.60 14.97 -6.33
CA GLY A 60 5.30 14.28 -6.24
C GLY A 60 5.43 12.91 -5.59
N ALA A 61 6.46 12.14 -5.92
CA ALA A 61 6.72 10.83 -5.32
C ALA A 61 7.02 10.92 -3.81
N VAL A 62 7.48 12.06 -3.28
CA VAL A 62 7.55 12.30 -1.84
C VAL A 62 6.16 12.42 -1.24
N ALA A 63 5.23 13.13 -1.89
CA ALA A 63 3.84 13.20 -1.46
C ALA A 63 3.16 11.81 -1.47
N THR A 64 3.42 10.99 -2.50
CA THR A 64 2.99 9.58 -2.53
C THR A 64 3.49 8.82 -1.31
N LYS A 65 4.79 8.94 -0.98
CA LYS A 65 5.38 8.26 0.20
C LYS A 65 4.74 8.76 1.49
N ALA A 66 4.55 10.06 1.65
CA ALA A 66 3.88 10.61 2.82
C ALA A 66 2.46 10.04 2.98
N ALA A 67 1.67 10.04 1.91
CA ALA A 67 0.32 9.48 1.89
C ALA A 67 0.27 7.97 2.10
N PHE A 68 1.30 7.24 1.66
CA PHE A 68 1.44 5.80 1.89
C PHE A 68 1.74 5.48 3.37
N TRP A 69 2.60 6.25 4.02
CA TRP A 69 3.03 6.01 5.40
C TRP A 69 2.05 6.55 6.45
N LEU A 70 1.32 7.64 6.17
CA LEU A 70 0.37 8.28 7.09
C LEU A 70 -0.67 7.31 7.68
N PRO A 71 -1.39 6.50 6.88
CA PRO A 71 -2.32 5.51 7.41
C PRO A 71 -1.65 4.47 8.30
N GLN A 72 -0.42 4.07 8.00
CA GLN A 72 0.32 3.10 8.79
C GLN A 72 0.68 3.66 10.17
N ALA A 73 1.08 4.93 10.25
CA ALA A 73 1.37 5.62 11.50
C ALA A 73 0.10 5.79 12.37
N ILE A 74 -1.01 6.20 11.77
CA ILE A 74 -2.29 6.38 12.47
C ILE A 74 -2.82 5.02 12.98
N GLY A 75 -2.68 3.96 12.18
CA GLY A 75 -3.08 2.61 12.56
C GLY A 75 -2.50 2.22 13.92
N VAL A 76 -1.21 2.42 14.13
CA VAL A 76 -0.52 2.10 15.40
C VAL A 76 -1.09 2.87 16.60
N VAL A 77 -1.50 4.12 16.41
CA VAL A 77 -2.03 4.99 17.49
C VAL A 77 -3.50 4.70 17.79
N VAL A 78 -4.29 4.28 16.79
CA VAL A 78 -5.73 4.01 16.93
C VAL A 78 -6.02 2.59 17.47
N TYR A 79 -5.06 1.66 17.33
CA TYR A 79 -5.16 0.27 17.78
C TYR A 79 -5.66 0.04 19.23
N PRO A 80 -5.37 0.88 20.24
CA PRO A 80 -5.87 0.69 21.61
C PRO A 80 -7.40 0.77 21.74
N ARG A 81 -8.11 1.36 20.77
CA ARG A 81 -9.57 1.57 20.81
C ARG A 81 -10.38 0.57 19.99
N LEU A 82 -9.72 -0.34 19.26
CA LEU A 82 -10.36 -1.39 18.43
C LEU A 82 -10.24 -2.79 19.03
N ALA A 83 -9.75 -2.90 20.27
CA ALA A 83 -9.70 -4.13 21.03
C ALA A 83 -11.11 -4.54 21.53
N ASP A 84 -12.00 -4.88 20.60
CA ASP A 84 -13.21 -5.65 20.89
C ASP A 84 -13.32 -6.83 19.88
N PRO A 85 -13.09 -8.10 20.28
CA PRO A 85 -12.66 -9.16 19.35
C PRO A 85 -13.77 -9.88 18.56
N VAL A 86 -15.01 -9.37 18.50
CA VAL A 86 -16.17 -10.25 18.21
C VAL A 86 -16.53 -10.39 16.72
N ARG A 87 -15.92 -9.70 15.75
CA ARG A 87 -16.20 -9.94 14.30
C ARG A 87 -15.04 -9.56 13.36
N SER A 88 -14.31 -10.55 12.85
CA SER A 88 -13.21 -10.36 11.89
C SER A 88 -13.61 -9.59 10.61
N ALA A 89 -14.87 -9.69 10.18
CA ALA A 89 -15.41 -8.93 9.05
C ALA A 89 -15.75 -7.46 9.39
N ALA A 90 -16.01 -7.14 10.66
CA ALA A 90 -16.20 -5.75 11.10
C ALA A 90 -14.85 -5.04 11.26
N ALA A 91 -13.84 -5.74 11.78
CA ALA A 91 -12.48 -5.22 11.89
C ALA A 91 -11.87 -4.88 10.51
N LEU A 92 -12.05 -5.76 9.51
CA LEU A 92 -11.57 -5.49 8.15
C LEU A 92 -12.29 -4.29 7.51
N ARG A 93 -13.61 -4.17 7.68
CA ARG A 93 -14.38 -3.01 7.20
C ARG A 93 -13.97 -1.71 7.91
N GLY A 94 -13.69 -1.78 9.22
CA GLY A 94 -13.18 -0.65 9.98
C GLY A 94 -11.80 -0.20 9.50
N ALA A 95 -10.88 -1.14 9.29
CA ALA A 95 -9.55 -0.84 8.75
C ALA A 95 -9.63 -0.21 7.35
N VAL A 96 -10.45 -0.77 6.44
CA VAL A 96 -10.71 -0.18 5.12
C VAL A 96 -11.31 1.21 5.24
N GLY A 97 -12.25 1.43 6.17
CA GLY A 97 -12.83 2.75 6.42
C GLY A 97 -11.81 3.79 6.91
N VAL A 98 -10.90 3.40 7.80
CA VAL A 98 -9.80 4.25 8.28
C VAL A 98 -8.81 4.57 7.15
N LEU A 99 -8.45 3.58 6.33
CA LEU A 99 -7.58 3.80 5.18
C LEU A 99 -8.24 4.68 4.13
N ALA A 100 -9.52 4.47 3.82
CA ALA A 100 -10.28 5.29 2.89
C ALA A 100 -10.41 6.74 3.39
N LEU A 101 -10.71 6.93 4.69
CA LEU A 101 -10.78 8.26 5.28
C LEU A 101 -9.41 8.95 5.27
N THR A 102 -8.35 8.25 5.69
CA THR A 102 -7.00 8.82 5.71
C THR A 102 -6.54 9.14 4.29
N GLY A 103 -6.79 8.26 3.33
CA GLY A 103 -6.53 8.49 1.92
C GLY A 103 -7.29 9.69 1.37
N LEU A 104 -8.58 9.80 1.66
CA LEU A 104 -9.42 10.93 1.28
C LEU A 104 -8.91 12.23 1.88
N VAL A 105 -8.65 12.27 3.19
CA VAL A 105 -8.14 13.45 3.90
C VAL A 105 -6.79 13.88 3.30
N THR A 106 -5.87 12.93 3.09
CA THR A 106 -4.55 13.23 2.54
C THR A 106 -4.65 13.74 1.10
N THR A 107 -5.55 13.15 0.30
CA THR A 107 -5.83 13.59 -1.07
C THR A 107 -6.42 14.99 -1.11
N LEU A 108 -7.36 15.31 -0.22
CA LEU A 108 -7.96 16.64 -0.10
C LEU A 108 -6.96 17.69 0.37
N ILE A 109 -6.13 17.36 1.36
CA ILE A 109 -5.04 18.24 1.82
C ILE A 109 -4.07 18.51 0.67
N ALA A 110 -3.69 17.48 -0.10
CA ALA A 110 -2.81 17.64 -1.25
C ALA A 110 -3.46 18.45 -2.38
N ALA A 111 -4.77 18.30 -2.59
CA ALA A 111 -5.52 19.07 -3.59
C ALA A 111 -5.56 20.57 -3.24
N VAL A 112 -5.82 20.91 -1.97
CA VAL A 112 -5.87 22.30 -1.51
C VAL A 112 -4.46 22.89 -1.37
N GLY A 113 -3.52 22.10 -0.85
CA GLY A 113 -2.13 22.51 -0.60
C GLY A 113 -1.26 22.54 -1.84
N GLY A 114 -1.67 21.92 -2.95
CA GLY A 114 -0.88 21.86 -4.18
C GLY A 114 -0.46 23.23 -4.71
N GLY A 115 -1.34 24.23 -4.60
CA GLY A 115 -1.03 25.62 -4.99
C GLY A 115 0.04 26.31 -4.14
N LEU A 116 0.39 25.77 -2.98
CA LEU A 116 1.47 26.28 -2.13
C LEU A 116 2.84 25.78 -2.57
N VAL A 117 2.92 24.69 -3.33
CA VAL A 117 4.19 24.06 -3.76
C VAL A 117 5.11 25.06 -4.49
N PRO A 118 4.63 25.86 -5.45
CA PRO A 118 5.47 26.83 -6.15
C PRO A 118 6.04 27.92 -5.23
N VAL A 119 5.26 28.32 -4.23
CA VAL A 119 5.61 29.40 -3.30
C VAL A 119 6.61 28.92 -2.24
N VAL A 120 6.47 27.68 -1.77
CA VAL A 120 7.28 27.12 -0.69
C VAL A 120 8.59 26.50 -1.21
N ILE A 121 8.58 25.92 -2.42
CA ILE A 121 9.71 25.17 -2.97
C ILE A 121 10.41 25.95 -4.09
N SER A 122 9.74 26.11 -5.24
CA SER A 122 10.19 26.91 -6.38
C SER A 122 9.08 26.95 -7.45
N ASP A 123 9.00 28.03 -8.22
CA ASP A 123 8.08 28.15 -9.36
C ASP A 123 8.28 27.04 -10.42
N ASP A 124 9.46 26.42 -10.47
CA ASP A 124 9.75 25.29 -11.37
C ASP A 124 8.83 24.08 -11.13
N TYR A 125 8.23 23.96 -9.94
CA TYR A 125 7.32 22.88 -9.57
C TYR A 125 5.84 23.18 -9.85
N ARG A 126 5.52 24.32 -10.48
CA ARG A 126 4.14 24.63 -10.92
C ARG A 126 3.46 23.52 -11.70
N PRO A 127 4.13 22.79 -12.63
CA PRO A 127 3.47 21.72 -13.38
C PRO A 127 2.95 20.58 -12.51
N VAL A 128 3.59 20.31 -11.36
CA VAL A 128 3.20 19.21 -10.46
C VAL A 128 2.22 19.63 -9.37
N ALA A 129 2.13 20.93 -9.06
CA ALA A 129 1.22 21.49 -8.07
C ALA A 129 -0.23 20.99 -8.24
N GLY A 130 -0.74 21.02 -9.47
CA GLY A 130 -2.09 20.54 -9.81
C GLY A 130 -2.25 19.02 -9.83
N LEU A 131 -1.15 18.26 -9.72
CA LEU A 131 -1.12 16.79 -9.71
C LEU A 131 -0.88 16.20 -8.31
N MET A 132 -0.61 17.05 -7.29
CA MET A 132 -0.33 16.59 -5.92
C MET A 132 -1.41 15.67 -5.34
N TRP A 133 -2.68 15.93 -5.66
CA TRP A 133 -3.79 15.07 -5.25
C TRP A 133 -3.67 13.66 -5.85
N LEU A 134 -3.18 13.53 -7.08
CA LEU A 134 -3.05 12.24 -7.76
C LEU A 134 -1.90 11.43 -7.17
N PHE A 135 -0.78 12.07 -6.83
CA PHE A 135 0.30 11.44 -6.06
C PHE A 135 -0.19 10.96 -4.67
N ALA A 136 -0.93 11.81 -3.96
CA ALA A 136 -1.51 11.44 -2.67
C ALA A 136 -2.51 10.27 -2.80
N LEU A 137 -3.34 10.26 -3.84
CA LEU A 137 -4.26 9.16 -4.15
C LEU A 137 -3.49 7.86 -4.42
N THR A 138 -2.43 7.90 -5.25
CA THR A 138 -1.57 6.74 -5.51
C THR A 138 -1.00 6.18 -4.20
N GLY A 139 -0.47 7.03 -3.33
CA GLY A 139 0.05 6.61 -2.03
C GLY A 139 -1.01 5.97 -1.13
N ALA A 140 -2.21 6.55 -1.11
CA ALA A 140 -3.34 6.00 -0.36
C ALA A 140 -3.79 4.62 -0.89
N LEU A 141 -3.87 4.45 -2.22
CA LEU A 141 -4.22 3.17 -2.85
C LEU A 141 -3.16 2.11 -2.56
N LEU A 142 -1.87 2.47 -2.62
CA LEU A 142 -0.78 1.57 -2.25
C LEU A 142 -0.84 1.18 -0.76
N ALA A 143 -1.26 2.08 0.13
CA ALA A 143 -1.47 1.73 1.54
C ALA A 143 -2.60 0.69 1.71
N VAL A 144 -3.68 0.81 0.93
CA VAL A 144 -4.77 -0.20 0.89
C VAL A 144 -4.24 -1.52 0.37
N LEU A 145 -3.49 -1.52 -0.73
CA LEU A 145 -2.88 -2.71 -1.29
C LEU A 145 -1.97 -3.41 -0.26
N GLN A 146 -1.13 -2.65 0.45
CA GLN A 146 -0.24 -3.20 1.48
C GLN A 146 -1.02 -3.90 2.60
N LEU A 147 -2.14 -3.33 3.05
CA LEU A 147 -3.01 -3.97 4.04
C LEU A 147 -3.62 -5.28 3.52
N MET A 148 -4.08 -5.29 2.27
CA MET A 148 -4.67 -6.47 1.64
C MET A 148 -3.65 -7.59 1.47
N LEU A 149 -2.44 -7.24 1.05
CA LEU A 149 -1.32 -8.17 0.91
C LEU A 149 -0.87 -8.73 2.26
N LEU A 150 -0.80 -7.91 3.31
CA LEU A 150 -0.53 -8.38 4.67
C LEU A 150 -1.63 -9.32 5.19
N THR A 151 -2.89 -9.00 4.90
CA THR A 151 -4.03 -9.86 5.22
C THR A 151 -3.94 -11.21 4.49
N ALA A 152 -3.48 -11.22 3.25
CA ALA A 152 -3.25 -12.44 2.49
C ALA A 152 -2.14 -13.30 3.11
N ILE A 153 -1.03 -12.69 3.55
CA ILE A 153 0.05 -13.39 4.27
C ILE A 153 -0.49 -14.00 5.57
N ALA A 154 -1.24 -13.24 6.36
CA ALA A 154 -1.80 -13.70 7.64
C ALA A 154 -2.78 -14.87 7.49
N ARG A 155 -3.40 -15.03 6.32
CA ARG A 155 -4.30 -16.14 5.99
C ARG A 155 -3.62 -17.31 5.28
N ASP A 156 -2.29 -17.35 5.24
CA ASP A 156 -1.48 -18.33 4.48
C ASP A 156 -1.82 -18.38 2.99
N ARG A 157 -2.20 -17.22 2.44
CA ARG A 157 -2.66 -17.01 1.06
C ARG A 157 -1.72 -16.08 0.30
N ALA A 158 -0.41 -16.18 0.53
CA ALA A 158 0.60 -15.31 -0.07
C ALA A 158 0.63 -15.35 -1.62
N ARG A 159 0.05 -16.38 -2.26
CA ARG A 159 -0.24 -16.39 -3.71
C ARG A 159 -1.16 -15.23 -4.15
N GLY A 160 -1.84 -14.57 -3.22
CA GLY A 160 -2.63 -13.35 -3.45
C GLY A 160 -1.84 -12.12 -3.90
N ALA A 161 -0.50 -12.19 -3.93
CA ALA A 161 0.33 -11.18 -4.59
C ALA A 161 0.39 -11.32 -6.12
N ILE A 162 -0.02 -12.45 -6.70
CA ILE A 162 0.02 -12.67 -8.16
C ILE A 162 -0.77 -11.60 -8.94
N PRO A 163 -2.01 -11.22 -8.55
CA PRO A 163 -2.73 -10.16 -9.23
C PRO A 163 -1.99 -8.82 -9.22
N ALA A 164 -1.41 -8.44 -8.06
CA ALA A 164 -0.63 -7.22 -7.92
C ALA A 164 0.65 -7.26 -8.77
N LEU A 165 1.33 -8.42 -8.82
CA LEU A 165 2.50 -8.62 -9.67
C LEU A 165 2.16 -8.47 -11.16
N VAL A 166 1.03 -9.03 -11.61
CA VAL A 166 0.58 -8.89 -13.01
C VAL A 166 0.35 -7.43 -13.35
N VAL A 167 -0.35 -6.69 -12.49
CA VAL A 167 -0.59 -5.25 -12.69
C VAL A 167 0.73 -4.47 -12.70
N LEU A 168 1.67 -4.81 -11.83
CA LEU A 168 3.01 -4.20 -11.79
C LEU A 168 3.80 -4.42 -13.09
N VAL A 169 3.76 -5.63 -13.66
CA VAL A 169 4.41 -5.91 -14.95
C VAL A 169 3.76 -5.10 -16.08
N VAL A 170 2.44 -4.96 -16.07
CA VAL A 170 1.72 -4.13 -17.03
C VAL A 170 2.09 -2.65 -16.87
N GLU A 171 2.13 -2.14 -15.64
CA GLU A 171 2.52 -0.77 -15.32
C GLU A 171 3.92 -0.45 -15.89
N VAL A 172 4.91 -1.28 -15.58
CA VAL A 172 6.28 -1.12 -16.10
C VAL A 172 6.29 -1.11 -17.63
N SER A 173 5.55 -2.01 -18.25
CA SER A 173 5.48 -2.11 -19.70
C SER A 173 4.85 -0.86 -20.33
N VAL A 174 3.79 -0.33 -19.74
CA VAL A 174 3.12 0.91 -20.19
C VAL A 174 4.03 2.12 -20.02
N ILE A 175 4.70 2.24 -18.86
CA ILE A 175 5.63 3.34 -18.60
C ILE A 175 6.75 3.37 -19.64
N LEU A 176 7.36 2.22 -19.94
CA LEU A 176 8.48 2.13 -20.87
C LEU A 176 8.10 2.32 -22.35
N THR A 177 6.82 2.16 -22.71
CA THR A 177 6.39 2.17 -24.13
C THR A 177 5.51 3.35 -24.52
N ALA A 178 4.82 3.99 -23.56
CA ALA A 178 3.77 4.95 -23.86
C ALA A 178 3.81 6.24 -23.03
N VAL A 179 4.77 6.39 -22.10
CA VAL A 179 4.84 7.54 -21.20
C VAL A 179 6.07 8.39 -21.48
N ASP A 180 5.85 9.69 -21.68
CA ASP A 180 6.88 10.71 -21.95
C ASP A 180 6.66 12.01 -21.14
N SER A 181 5.70 12.02 -20.23
CA SER A 181 5.31 13.21 -19.45
C SER A 181 5.04 12.92 -17.97
N VAL A 182 5.24 13.93 -17.12
CA VAL A 182 4.99 13.85 -15.67
C VAL A 182 3.54 13.45 -15.38
N ALA A 183 2.59 14.08 -16.08
CA ALA A 183 1.17 13.81 -15.92
C ALA A 183 0.78 12.38 -16.37
N GLY A 184 1.33 11.93 -17.50
CA GLY A 184 1.13 10.56 -17.97
C GLY A 184 1.67 9.53 -16.99
N LEU A 185 2.87 9.77 -16.44
CA LEU A 185 3.51 8.85 -15.50
C LEU A 185 2.69 8.68 -14.22
N VAL A 186 2.26 9.78 -13.60
CA VAL A 186 1.45 9.70 -12.37
C VAL A 186 0.06 9.12 -12.63
N ALA A 187 -0.53 9.37 -13.81
CA ALA A 187 -1.81 8.78 -14.19
C ALA A 187 -1.72 7.25 -14.36
N VAL A 188 -0.65 6.77 -14.99
CA VAL A 188 -0.37 5.33 -15.11
C VAL A 188 -0.14 4.71 -13.73
N ALA A 189 0.67 5.34 -12.87
CA ALA A 189 0.92 4.86 -11.51
C ALA A 189 -0.36 4.82 -10.66
N ALA A 190 -1.19 5.86 -10.71
CA ALA A 190 -2.48 5.90 -10.01
C ALA A 190 -3.45 4.83 -10.54
N GLY A 191 -3.52 4.66 -11.86
CA GLY A 191 -4.33 3.63 -12.51
C GLY A 191 -3.86 2.22 -12.15
N ALA A 192 -2.56 1.97 -12.15
CA ALA A 192 -1.96 0.70 -11.74
C ALA A 192 -2.26 0.40 -10.28
N ALA A 193 -2.09 1.37 -9.37
CA ALA A 193 -2.43 1.20 -7.96
C ALA A 193 -3.92 0.85 -7.76
N ALA A 194 -4.83 1.52 -8.47
CA ALA A 194 -6.26 1.23 -8.43
C ALA A 194 -6.58 -0.18 -8.97
N CYS A 195 -5.99 -0.55 -10.10
CA CYS A 195 -6.13 -1.89 -10.70
C CYS A 195 -5.59 -2.98 -9.79
N ALA A 196 -4.44 -2.76 -9.13
CA ALA A 196 -3.86 -3.72 -8.19
C ALA A 196 -4.77 -3.92 -6.97
N VAL A 197 -5.31 -2.84 -6.40
CA VAL A 197 -6.30 -2.91 -5.31
C VAL A 197 -7.54 -3.70 -5.76
N ALA A 198 -8.11 -3.37 -6.93
CA ALA A 198 -9.29 -4.05 -7.45
C ALA A 198 -9.04 -5.54 -7.71
N ALA A 199 -7.93 -5.88 -8.37
CA ALA A 199 -7.57 -7.25 -8.74
C ALA A 199 -7.26 -8.11 -7.51
N THR A 200 -6.47 -7.59 -6.56
CA THR A 200 -6.20 -8.29 -5.29
C THR A 200 -7.46 -8.41 -4.45
N GLY A 201 -8.35 -7.41 -4.47
CA GLY A 201 -9.63 -7.44 -3.76
C GLY A 201 -10.56 -8.51 -4.29
N ALA A 202 -10.77 -8.53 -5.61
CA ALA A 202 -11.54 -9.56 -6.28
C ALA A 202 -11.01 -10.96 -5.96
N TRP A 203 -9.69 -11.15 -6.02
CA TRP A 203 -9.04 -12.42 -5.68
C TRP A 203 -9.29 -12.85 -4.22
N LEU A 204 -9.17 -11.92 -3.27
CA LEU A 204 -9.43 -12.18 -1.85
C LEU A 204 -10.89 -12.53 -1.56
N THR A 205 -11.84 -12.04 -2.36
CA THR A 205 -13.27 -12.37 -2.21
C THR A 205 -13.68 -13.67 -2.90
N ALA A 206 -12.99 -14.06 -3.98
CA ALA A 206 -13.30 -15.26 -4.75
C ALA A 206 -12.69 -16.56 -4.16
N SER A 207 -11.91 -16.47 -3.07
CA SER A 207 -11.14 -17.57 -2.47
C SER A 207 -11.44 -17.79 -0.99
#